data_AF-A0A9P5TDT3-F1
#
_entry.id   AF-A0A9P5TDT3-F1
#
_cell.length_a   1.000
_cell.length_b   1.000
_cell.length_c   1.000
_cell.angle_alpha   90.00
_cell.angle_beta   90.00
_cell.angle_gamma   90.00
#
_symmetry.space_group_name_H-M   'P 1'
#
loop_
_entity.id
_entity.type
_entity.pdbx_description
1 polymer ?
#
loop_
_entity_poly.entity_id
_entity_poly.type
_entity_poly.pdbx_seq_one_letter_code
_entity_poly.pdbx_strand_id
1 'polypeptide(L)'
;ARSLYRWIYSVLTSSLTRPSLHHVRAHTSSSDPPSRANALVDHLASSSHSHPIPPPPVPLPTFFMDKFTPYLPSFQYIDSHLPLLLHSLLASRTFFHPSFAPLHTISPLFYDSHSLPLHPYTRASSSYSAVVQLYARSGQLPTSLSRATRFHEGSMLCRFGCQSLEDAHHIFVHCPVFQELRDE
;
A
#
# COMPACT_ATOMS: atom_id res chain seq x y z
N ALA A 1 12.66 -11.05 -6.38
CA ALA A 1 14.02 -11.19 -6.96
C ALA A 1 14.65 -12.59 -6.79
N ARG A 2 13.87 -13.62 -6.46
CA ARG A 2 14.34 -14.99 -6.22
C ARG A 2 14.97 -15.63 -7.46
N SER A 3 14.41 -15.36 -8.63
CA SER A 3 14.91 -15.90 -9.89
C SER A 3 16.31 -15.38 -10.24
N LEU A 4 16.59 -14.10 -9.98
CA LEU A 4 17.93 -13.51 -10.17
C LEU A 4 18.96 -14.20 -9.27
N TYR A 5 18.66 -14.42 -7.99
CA TYR A 5 19.57 -15.12 -7.08
C TYR A 5 19.79 -16.58 -7.49
N ARG A 6 18.75 -17.28 -7.99
CA ARG A 6 18.89 -18.63 -8.55
C ARG A 6 19.81 -18.64 -9.78
N TRP A 7 19.68 -17.64 -10.65
CA TRP A 7 20.56 -17.49 -11.81
C TRP A 7 22.02 -17.30 -11.38
N ILE A 8 22.30 -16.34 -10.49
CA ILE A 8 23.65 -16.10 -9.97
C ILE A 8 24.20 -17.37 -9.32
N TYR A 9 23.41 -18.02 -8.45
CA TYR A 9 23.81 -19.27 -7.80
C TYR A 9 24.14 -20.36 -8.82
N SER A 10 23.30 -20.55 -9.83
CA SER A 10 23.54 -21.53 -10.89
C SER A 10 24.81 -21.24 -11.67
N VAL A 11 25.10 -19.97 -11.99
CA VAL A 11 26.35 -19.59 -12.65
C VAL A 11 27.55 -19.96 -11.78
N LEU A 12 27.48 -19.68 -10.47
CA LEU A 12 28.55 -20.00 -9.53
C LEU A 12 28.77 -21.50 -9.36
N THR A 13 27.71 -22.31 -9.41
CA THR A 13 27.79 -23.77 -9.23
C THR A 13 28.13 -24.53 -10.51
N SER A 14 27.71 -24.03 -11.67
CA SER A 14 27.94 -24.69 -12.96
C SER A 14 29.28 -24.33 -13.60
N SER A 15 30.03 -23.40 -13.02
CA SER A 15 31.36 -23.01 -13.49
C SER A 15 32.40 -24.07 -13.09
N LEU A 16 33.19 -24.54 -14.06
CA LEU A 16 34.29 -25.50 -13.85
C LEU A 16 35.29 -25.03 -12.78
N THR A 17 35.52 -23.72 -12.73
CA THR A 17 36.25 -23.04 -11.66
C THR A 17 35.31 -22.05 -10.99
N ARG A 18 35.21 -22.11 -9.66
CA ARG A 18 34.41 -21.14 -8.92
C ARG A 18 35.02 -19.75 -9.09
N PRO A 19 34.31 -18.76 -9.67
CA PRO A 19 34.87 -17.43 -9.84
C PRO A 19 35.05 -16.76 -8.48
N SER A 20 36.16 -16.05 -8.30
CA SER A 20 36.38 -15.23 -7.11
C SER A 20 35.58 -13.94 -7.22
N LEU A 21 34.77 -13.65 -6.19
CA LEU A 21 34.00 -12.42 -6.11
C LEU A 21 34.86 -11.32 -5.48
N HIS A 22 35.10 -10.26 -6.24
CA HIS A 22 35.84 -9.08 -5.78
C HIS A 22 34.94 -7.87 -5.84
N HIS A 23 34.86 -7.14 -4.72
CA HIS A 23 34.19 -5.85 -4.68
C HIS A 23 35.18 -4.75 -5.10
N VAL A 24 34.83 -3.99 -6.14
CA VAL A 24 35.60 -2.84 -6.62
C VAL A 24 34.81 -1.58 -6.33
N ARG A 25 35.46 -0.59 -5.70
CA ARG A 25 34.79 0.66 -5.33
C ARG A 25 34.56 1.53 -6.57
N ALA A 26 33.30 1.91 -6.80
CA ALA A 26 32.93 2.85 -7.86
C ALA A 26 33.30 4.30 -7.54
N HIS A 27 33.33 5.16 -8.56
CA HIS A 27 33.58 6.61 -8.47
C HIS A 27 34.87 6.99 -7.72
N THR A 28 35.95 6.25 -7.99
CA THR A 28 37.28 6.58 -7.48
C THR A 28 38.13 7.19 -8.61
N SER A 29 39.17 7.95 -8.25
CA SER A 29 40.18 8.45 -9.18
C SER A 29 41.28 7.41 -9.48
N SER A 30 41.07 6.16 -9.07
CA SER A 30 42.06 5.09 -9.17
C SER A 30 42.14 4.56 -10.60
N SER A 31 43.35 4.38 -11.11
CA SER A 31 43.62 3.96 -12.49
C SER A 31 44.12 2.51 -12.61
N ASP A 32 44.02 1.75 -11.53
CA ASP A 32 44.34 0.33 -11.49
C ASP A 32 43.40 -0.48 -12.40
N PRO A 33 43.86 -1.62 -12.96
CA PRO A 33 43.07 -2.43 -13.89
C PRO A 33 41.62 -2.72 -13.46
N PRO A 34 41.32 -3.12 -12.20
CA PRO A 34 39.94 -3.37 -11.79
C PRO A 34 39.09 -2.10 -11.75
N SER A 35 39.63 -0.96 -11.31
CA SER A 35 38.93 0.32 -11.32
C SER A 35 38.61 0.79 -12.74
N ARG A 36 39.55 0.61 -13.69
CA ARG A 36 39.32 0.93 -15.12
C ARG A 36 38.23 0.04 -15.74
N ALA A 37 38.25 -1.26 -15.45
CA ALA A 37 37.23 -2.19 -15.92
C ALA A 37 35.85 -1.83 -15.34
N ASN A 38 35.77 -1.51 -14.04
CA ASN A 38 34.54 -1.10 -13.39
C ASN A 38 33.99 0.20 -14.00
N ALA A 39 34.83 1.22 -14.23
CA ALA A 39 34.42 2.47 -14.86
C ALA A 39 33.88 2.27 -16.28
N LEU A 40 34.48 1.36 -17.06
CA LEU A 40 33.99 1.01 -18.40
C LEU A 40 32.61 0.34 -18.34
N VAL A 41 32.42 -0.62 -17.44
CA VAL A 41 31.12 -1.30 -17.27
C VAL A 41 30.04 -0.33 -16.80
N ASP A 42 30.37 0.57 -15.87
CA ASP A 42 29.46 1.61 -15.37
C ASP A 42 29.05 2.60 -16.48
N HIS A 43 30.01 3.02 -17.30
CA HIS A 43 29.74 3.83 -18.49
C HIS A 43 28.81 3.11 -19.47
N LEU A 44 29.06 1.84 -19.78
CA LEU A 44 28.23 1.04 -20.69
C LEU A 44 26.80 0.91 -20.15
N ALA A 45 26.64 0.54 -18.87
CA ALA A 45 25.34 0.45 -18.21
C ALA A 45 24.59 1.79 -18.26
N SER A 46 25.26 2.89 -17.90
CA SER A 46 24.67 4.23 -17.93
C SER A 46 24.28 4.68 -19.34
N SER A 47 25.13 4.40 -20.34
CA SER A 47 24.86 4.72 -21.74
C SER A 47 23.64 3.96 -22.28
N SER A 48 23.41 2.72 -21.80
CA SER A 48 22.27 1.91 -22.21
C SER A 48 20.92 2.52 -21.84
N HIS A 49 20.85 3.32 -20.78
CA HIS A 49 19.64 4.04 -20.38
C HIS A 49 19.23 5.12 -21.39
N SER A 50 20.16 5.60 -22.21
CA SER A 50 19.90 6.64 -23.21
C SER A 50 19.36 6.09 -24.54
N HIS A 51 19.38 4.76 -24.73
CA HIS A 51 18.81 4.15 -25.92
C HIS A 51 17.29 4.07 -25.79
N PRO A 52 16.52 4.63 -26.75
CA PRO A 52 15.06 4.56 -26.74
C PRO A 52 14.61 3.19 -27.21
N ILE A 53 14.80 2.19 -26.34
CA ILE A 53 14.24 0.86 -26.54
C ILE A 53 12.82 0.91 -25.96
N PRO A 54 11.77 0.63 -26.76
CA PRO A 54 10.43 0.55 -26.22
C PRO A 54 10.41 -0.50 -25.11
N PRO A 55 9.86 -0.20 -23.92
CA PRO A 55 9.81 -1.16 -22.84
C PRO A 55 9.02 -2.38 -23.33
N PRO A 56 9.53 -3.61 -23.10
CA PRO A 56 8.80 -4.79 -23.48
C PRO A 56 7.42 -4.79 -22.77
N PRO A 57 6.39 -5.38 -23.38
CA PRO A 57 5.01 -5.35 -22.85
C PRO A 57 4.89 -6.02 -21.47
N VAL A 58 5.87 -6.86 -21.12
CA VAL A 58 6.12 -7.42 -19.80
C VAL A 58 7.62 -7.33 -19.51
N PRO A 59 8.07 -7.25 -18.24
CA PRO A 59 9.49 -7.31 -17.92
C PRO A 59 10.15 -8.52 -18.59
N LEU A 60 11.44 -8.45 -18.94
CA LEU A 60 12.11 -9.60 -19.53
C LEU A 60 12.15 -10.74 -18.51
N PRO A 61 11.65 -11.95 -18.84
CA PRO A 61 11.73 -13.07 -17.93
C PRO A 61 13.21 -13.42 -17.72
N THR A 62 13.64 -13.50 -16.45
CA THR A 62 14.97 -14.03 -16.15
C THR A 62 14.99 -15.53 -16.44
N PHE A 63 16.08 -16.06 -16.98
CA PHE A 63 16.24 -17.49 -17.36
C PHE A 63 15.96 -18.53 -16.26
N PHE A 64 15.78 -18.07 -15.01
CA PHE A 64 15.61 -18.90 -13.80
C PHE A 64 14.24 -18.70 -13.12
N MET A 65 13.29 -18.13 -13.85
CA MET A 65 11.88 -18.17 -13.47
C MET A 65 11.34 -19.59 -13.63
N ASP A 66 10.31 -19.92 -12.85
CA ASP A 66 9.63 -21.20 -13.01
C ASP A 66 8.93 -21.22 -14.39
N LYS A 67 8.79 -22.41 -14.99
CA LYS A 67 8.22 -22.61 -16.35
C LYS A 67 6.90 -21.86 -16.55
N PHE A 68 6.11 -21.74 -15.49
CA PHE A 68 4.92 -20.91 -15.41
C PHE A 68 5.07 -19.95 -14.22
N THR A 69 5.27 -18.67 -14.51
CA THR A 69 5.34 -17.62 -13.47
C THR A 69 4.18 -16.65 -13.65
N PRO A 70 3.31 -16.48 -12.64
CA PRO A 70 2.19 -15.57 -12.71
C PRO A 70 2.64 -14.11 -12.87
N TYR A 71 1.84 -13.35 -13.63
CA TYR A 71 2.06 -11.93 -13.89
C TYR A 71 0.76 -11.16 -13.59
N LEU A 72 0.87 -10.12 -12.76
CA LEU A 72 -0.21 -9.16 -12.52
C LEU A 72 0.30 -7.76 -12.90
N PRO A 73 -0.45 -6.93 -13.67
CA PRO A 73 0.03 -5.61 -14.09
C PRO A 73 0.49 -4.70 -12.93
N SER A 74 -0.18 -4.78 -11.78
CA SER A 74 0.16 -3.99 -10.59
C SER A 74 1.34 -4.55 -9.77
N PHE A 75 1.66 -5.83 -9.92
CA PHE A 75 2.69 -6.54 -9.12
C PHE A 75 3.82 -7.15 -9.95
N GLN A 76 3.77 -6.99 -11.28
CA GLN A 76 4.65 -7.63 -12.27
C GLN A 76 4.72 -9.15 -12.07
N TYR A 77 5.91 -9.74 -12.23
CA TYR A 77 6.12 -11.18 -12.02
C TYR A 77 6.13 -11.54 -10.55
N ILE A 78 5.32 -12.55 -10.20
CA ILE A 78 5.20 -13.07 -8.85
C ILE A 78 6.07 -14.32 -8.75
N ASP A 79 7.33 -14.11 -8.38
CA ASP A 79 8.37 -15.16 -8.30
C ASP A 79 8.35 -15.94 -6.96
N SER A 80 7.56 -15.47 -6.00
CA SER A 80 7.54 -15.97 -4.63
C SER A 80 6.25 -15.58 -3.91
N HIS A 81 5.96 -16.28 -2.80
CA HIS A 81 4.88 -15.94 -1.87
C HIS A 81 3.47 -15.81 -2.48
N LEU A 82 3.20 -16.53 -3.58
CA LEU A 82 1.89 -16.54 -4.23
C LEU A 82 0.72 -16.81 -3.28
N PRO A 83 0.80 -17.74 -2.30
CA PRO A 83 -0.28 -17.91 -1.33
C PRO A 83 -0.58 -16.66 -0.50
N LEU A 84 0.45 -15.93 -0.06
CA LEU A 84 0.27 -14.69 0.71
C LEU A 84 -0.34 -13.59 -0.13
N LEU A 85 0.12 -13.44 -1.38
CA LEU A 85 -0.46 -12.48 -2.31
C LEU A 85 -1.93 -12.81 -2.59
N LEU A 86 -2.25 -14.07 -2.90
CA LEU A 86 -3.63 -14.50 -3.10
C LEU A 86 -4.49 -14.21 -1.88
N HIS A 87 -4.00 -14.50 -0.67
CA HIS A 87 -4.71 -14.21 0.56
C HIS A 87 -4.98 -12.71 0.72
N SER A 88 -4.00 -11.86 0.43
CA SER A 88 -4.16 -10.39 0.46
C SER A 88 -5.20 -9.90 -0.56
N LEU A 89 -5.17 -10.43 -1.78
CA LEU A 89 -6.11 -10.06 -2.84
C LEU A 89 -7.54 -10.52 -2.52
N LEU A 90 -7.69 -11.72 -1.97
CA LEU A 90 -8.97 -12.24 -1.51
C LEU A 90 -9.50 -11.42 -0.33
N ALA A 91 -8.66 -11.10 0.67
CA ALA A 91 -9.05 -10.27 1.79
C ALA A 91 -9.50 -8.87 1.34
N SER A 92 -8.74 -8.22 0.44
CA SER A 92 -9.15 -6.95 -0.16
C SER A 92 -10.46 -7.07 -0.93
N ARG A 93 -10.61 -8.11 -1.76
CA ARG A 93 -11.84 -8.34 -2.52
C ARG A 93 -13.04 -8.54 -1.61
N THR A 94 -12.89 -9.31 -0.53
CA THR A 94 -13.95 -9.51 0.46
C THR A 94 -14.26 -8.20 1.17
N PHE A 95 -13.25 -7.43 1.59
CA PHE A 95 -13.45 -6.15 2.27
C PHE A 95 -14.20 -5.11 1.42
N PHE A 96 -13.89 -5.04 0.13
CA PHE A 96 -14.56 -4.13 -0.82
C PHE A 96 -15.81 -4.75 -1.47
N HIS A 97 -16.21 -5.97 -1.09
CA HIS A 97 -17.40 -6.58 -1.64
C HIS A 97 -18.65 -5.84 -1.13
N PRO A 98 -19.60 -5.45 -1.99
CA PRO A 98 -20.81 -4.72 -1.56
C PRO A 98 -21.66 -5.45 -0.50
N SER A 99 -21.59 -6.78 -0.46
CA SER A 99 -22.27 -7.58 0.56
C SER A 99 -21.50 -7.70 1.88
N PHE A 100 -20.25 -7.26 1.93
CA PHE A 100 -19.43 -7.27 3.13
C PHE A 100 -19.75 -6.01 3.92
N ALA A 101 -20.65 -6.14 4.89
CA ALA A 101 -20.98 -5.11 5.85
C ALA A 101 -20.28 -5.39 7.19
N PRO A 102 -19.05 -4.89 7.41
CA PRO A 102 -18.28 -5.19 8.62
C PRO A 102 -18.97 -4.72 9.91
N LEU A 103 -19.91 -3.77 9.85
CA LEU A 103 -20.71 -3.31 11.00
C LEU A 103 -22.02 -4.08 11.23
N HIS A 104 -22.44 -4.99 10.34
CA HIS A 104 -23.57 -5.89 10.63
C HIS A 104 -23.13 -7.19 11.30
N THR A 105 -21.85 -7.58 11.18
CA THR A 105 -21.32 -8.84 11.74
C THR A 105 -20.78 -8.67 13.16
N ILE A 106 -20.32 -7.48 13.55
CA ILE A 106 -20.11 -7.14 14.96
C ILE A 106 -21.41 -6.52 15.45
N SER A 107 -22.41 -7.37 15.70
CA SER A 107 -23.58 -6.93 16.44
C SER A 107 -23.10 -6.54 17.84
N PRO A 108 -23.25 -5.27 18.26
CA PRO A 108 -22.91 -4.84 19.61
C PRO A 108 -23.61 -5.72 20.66
N LEU A 109 -24.81 -6.21 20.33
CA LEU A 109 -25.62 -7.10 21.18
C LEU A 109 -24.91 -8.41 21.61
N PHE A 110 -23.92 -8.89 20.86
CA PHE A 110 -23.21 -10.14 21.21
C PHE A 110 -21.96 -9.93 22.07
N TYR A 111 -21.43 -8.71 22.14
CA TYR A 111 -20.16 -8.42 22.82
C TYR A 111 -20.28 -7.35 23.90
N ASP A 112 -21.34 -6.55 23.87
CA ASP A 112 -21.64 -5.51 24.84
C ASP A 112 -23.13 -5.61 25.23
N SER A 113 -23.38 -6.22 26.38
CA SER A 113 -24.72 -6.36 26.96
C SER A 113 -25.13 -5.15 27.81
N HIS A 114 -24.27 -4.14 27.94
CA HIS A 114 -24.59 -2.94 28.69
C HIS A 114 -25.58 -2.09 27.90
N SER A 115 -26.58 -1.55 28.60
CA SER A 115 -27.42 -0.49 28.04
C SER A 115 -26.52 0.65 27.60
N LEU A 116 -26.74 1.17 26.38
CA LEU A 116 -26.09 2.38 25.91
C LEU A 116 -26.15 3.43 27.04
N PRO A 117 -25.01 3.98 27.48
CA PRO A 117 -25.01 4.91 28.60
C PRO A 117 -25.93 6.09 28.27
N LEU A 118 -26.77 6.47 29.24
CA LEU A 118 -27.79 7.52 29.10
C LEU A 118 -27.19 8.82 28.53
N HIS A 119 -25.93 9.06 28.87
CA HIS A 119 -25.04 10.00 28.22
C HIS A 119 -23.72 9.28 27.96
N PRO A 120 -23.18 9.27 26.72
CA PRO A 120 -21.82 8.81 26.44
C PRO A 120 -20.72 9.59 27.21
N TYR A 121 -21.13 10.64 27.93
CA TYR A 121 -20.28 11.69 28.46
C TYR A 121 -20.64 11.90 29.92
N THR A 122 -19.80 11.43 30.85
CA THR A 122 -19.91 11.87 32.25
C THR A 122 -18.62 12.45 32.82
N ARG A 123 -17.47 12.50 32.11
CA ARG A 123 -16.24 12.96 32.79
C ARG A 123 -15.29 13.97 32.10
N ALA A 124 -15.21 14.10 30.78
CA ALA A 124 -14.42 15.20 30.18
C ALA A 124 -14.68 15.37 28.67
N SER A 125 -14.73 16.62 28.19
CA SER A 125 -14.77 16.96 26.77
C SER A 125 -13.53 16.45 26.01
N SER A 126 -12.36 16.44 26.66
CA SER A 126 -11.11 15.94 26.09
C SER A 126 -11.16 14.46 25.70
N SER A 127 -11.83 13.62 26.50
CA SER A 127 -12.00 12.20 26.19
C SER A 127 -12.85 11.99 24.93
N TYR A 128 -13.85 12.83 24.71
CA TYR A 128 -14.67 12.77 23.50
C TYR A 128 -13.89 13.20 22.28
N SER A 129 -13.15 14.32 22.36
CA SER A 129 -12.27 14.77 21.27
C SER A 129 -11.23 13.71 20.91
N ALA A 130 -10.67 13.00 21.88
CA ALA A 130 -9.73 11.90 21.63
C ALA A 130 -10.38 10.73 20.85
N VAL A 131 -11.61 10.35 21.18
CA VAL A 131 -12.36 9.30 20.47
C VAL A 131 -12.71 9.75 19.04
N VAL A 132 -13.18 10.99 18.87
CA VAL A 132 -13.48 11.56 17.55
C VAL A 132 -12.21 11.61 16.69
N GLN A 133 -11.08 12.04 17.25
CA GLN A 133 -9.78 12.05 16.56
C GLN A 133 -9.31 10.64 16.21
N LEU A 134 -9.47 9.68 17.12
CA LEU A 134 -9.13 8.28 16.88
C LEU A 134 -9.95 7.72 15.71
N TYR A 135 -11.27 7.93 15.71
CA TYR A 135 -12.14 7.49 14.63
C TYR A 135 -11.89 8.23 13.32
N ALA A 136 -11.57 9.52 13.36
CA ALA A 136 -11.17 10.25 12.15
C ALA A 136 -9.88 9.68 11.56
N ARG A 137 -8.85 9.43 12.38
CA ARG A 137 -7.57 8.88 11.95
C ARG A 137 -7.65 7.43 11.48
N SER A 138 -8.50 6.62 12.09
CA SER A 138 -8.75 5.24 11.66
C SER A 138 -9.72 5.15 10.48
N GLY A 139 -10.24 6.30 10.00
CA GLY A 139 -11.28 6.35 8.97
C GLY A 139 -12.61 5.74 9.40
N GLN A 140 -12.83 5.53 10.69
CA GLN A 140 -14.05 4.93 11.24
C GLN A 140 -15.11 5.96 11.65
N LEU A 141 -14.81 7.26 11.54
CA LEU A 141 -15.78 8.31 11.82
C LEU A 141 -16.99 8.15 10.88
N PRO A 142 -18.23 8.06 11.39
CA PRO A 142 -19.41 7.71 10.62
C PRO A 142 -19.96 8.90 9.82
N THR A 143 -19.14 9.46 8.92
CA THR A 143 -19.54 10.52 7.99
C THR A 143 -20.44 9.98 6.90
N SER A 144 -21.25 10.82 6.24
CA SER A 144 -22.17 10.37 5.18
C SER A 144 -21.43 9.79 3.99
N LEU A 145 -20.22 10.28 3.66
CA LEU A 145 -19.35 9.62 2.70
C LEU A 145 -18.96 8.21 3.16
N SER A 146 -18.51 8.05 4.41
CA SER A 146 -18.11 6.73 4.94
C SER A 146 -19.28 5.75 4.99
N ARG A 147 -20.50 6.24 5.27
CA ARG A 147 -21.70 5.43 5.35
C ARG A 147 -22.20 5.01 3.98
N ALA A 148 -22.26 5.94 3.03
CA ALA A 148 -22.66 5.66 1.66
C ALA A 148 -21.64 4.76 0.93
N THR A 149 -20.34 4.92 1.20
CA THR A 149 -19.31 4.07 0.59
C THR A 149 -19.24 2.67 1.19
N ARG A 150 -19.48 2.51 2.50
CA ARG A 150 -19.36 1.22 3.20
C ARG A 150 -20.65 0.42 3.28
N PHE A 151 -21.78 1.10 3.43
CA PHE A 151 -23.08 0.47 3.63
C PHE A 151 -24.03 0.70 2.46
N HIS A 152 -23.60 1.45 1.43
CA HIS A 152 -24.47 1.86 0.33
C HIS A 152 -25.74 2.59 0.84
N GLU A 153 -25.62 3.24 2.00
CA GLU A 153 -26.71 3.95 2.66
C GLU A 153 -26.68 5.44 2.36
N GLY A 154 -27.81 5.95 1.86
CA GLY A 154 -28.08 7.39 1.79
C GLY A 154 -27.21 8.17 0.80
N SER A 155 -27.23 9.49 0.95
CA SER A 155 -26.45 10.42 0.14
C SER A 155 -25.02 10.56 0.69
N MET A 156 -24.04 10.77 -0.19
CA MET A 156 -22.67 11.12 0.21
C MET A 156 -22.53 12.60 0.61
N LEU A 157 -23.56 13.40 0.36
CA LEU A 157 -23.56 14.83 0.66
C LEU A 157 -23.60 15.10 2.16
N CYS A 158 -23.14 16.28 2.54
CA CYS A 158 -23.19 16.78 3.89
C CYS A 158 -24.63 16.79 4.43
N ARG A 159 -24.85 16.04 5.52
CA ARG A 159 -26.13 15.98 6.24
C ARG A 159 -26.53 17.32 6.88
N PHE A 160 -25.57 18.24 6.97
CA PHE A 160 -25.76 19.59 7.52
C PHE A 160 -26.10 20.63 6.44
N GLY A 161 -26.41 20.19 5.21
CA GLY A 161 -26.95 21.06 4.16
C GLY A 161 -25.91 21.64 3.18
N CYS A 162 -24.65 21.21 3.25
CA CYS A 162 -23.62 21.66 2.31
C CYS A 162 -23.66 20.89 0.99
N GLN A 163 -23.33 21.56 -0.13
CA GLN A 163 -23.16 20.91 -1.44
C GLN A 163 -21.75 20.30 -1.62
N SER A 164 -21.25 19.65 -0.59
CA SER A 164 -19.95 18.97 -0.58
C SER A 164 -20.09 17.58 0.02
N LEU A 165 -19.14 16.71 -0.31
CA LEU A 165 -19.07 15.38 0.28
C LEU A 165 -18.84 15.50 1.79
N GLU A 166 -19.55 14.69 2.57
CA GLU A 166 -19.36 14.64 4.01
C GLU A 166 -18.20 13.71 4.36
N ASP A 167 -16.97 14.22 4.27
CA ASP A 167 -15.81 13.56 4.86
C ASP A 167 -15.39 14.26 6.18
N ALA A 168 -14.46 13.64 6.91
CA ALA A 168 -14.00 14.19 8.18
C ALA A 168 -13.36 15.58 7.96
N HIS A 169 -12.65 15.78 6.85
CA HIS A 169 -12.02 17.05 6.53
C HIS A 169 -13.06 18.16 6.34
N HIS A 170 -14.12 17.91 5.57
CA HIS A 170 -15.21 18.83 5.39
C HIS A 170 -15.86 19.19 6.72
N ILE A 171 -16.23 18.20 7.56
CA ILE A 171 -16.86 18.44 8.86
C ILE A 171 -15.99 19.36 9.73
N PHE A 172 -14.70 19.04 9.87
CA PHE A 172 -13.83 19.74 10.82
C PHE A 172 -13.21 21.03 10.28
N VAL A 173 -13.09 21.22 8.97
CA VAL A 173 -12.36 22.36 8.38
C VAL A 173 -13.28 23.31 7.61
N HIS A 174 -14.26 22.79 6.88
CA HIS A 174 -15.00 23.58 5.88
C HIS A 174 -16.49 23.75 6.18
N CYS A 175 -17.09 22.88 6.99
CA CYS A 175 -18.53 22.88 7.19
C CYS A 175 -18.95 24.15 7.94
N PRO A 176 -19.78 25.02 7.34
CA PRO A 176 -20.16 26.31 7.93
C PRO A 176 -20.96 26.16 9.23
N VAL A 177 -21.68 25.04 9.40
CA VAL A 177 -22.43 24.74 10.63
C VAL A 177 -21.52 24.66 11.87
N PHE A 178 -20.25 24.28 11.69
CA PHE A 178 -19.28 24.19 12.77
C PHE A 178 -18.26 25.34 12.76
N GLN A 179 -18.55 26.45 12.06
CA GLN A 179 -17.64 27.59 12.00
C GLN A 179 -17.45 28.23 13.38
N GLU A 180 -18.54 28.45 14.11
CA GLU A 180 -18.49 29.06 15.45
C GLU A 180 -17.61 28.25 16.42
N LEU A 181 -17.69 26.92 16.37
CA LEU A 181 -16.88 26.02 17.20
C LEU A 181 -15.38 25.99 16.83
N ARG A 182 -15.01 26.51 15.66
CA ARG A 182 -13.59 26.64 15.24
C ARG A 182 -12.99 27.98 15.64
N ASP A 183 -13.84 29.00 15.77
CA ASP A 183 -13.45 30.37 16.07
C ASP A 183 -13.38 30.62 17.59
N GLU A 184 -13.90 29.69 18.42
CA GLU A 184 -13.67 29.57 19.87
C GLU A 184 -12.28 29.00 20.23
#